data_AF-A0A859FK30-F1
#
_entry.id   AF-A0A859FK30-F1
#
_cell.length_a   1.000
_cell.length_b   1.000
_cell.length_c   1.000
_cell.angle_alpha   90.00
_cell.angle_beta   90.00
_cell.angle_gamma   90.00
#
_symmetry.space_group_name_H-M   'P 1'
#
loop_
_entity.id
_entity.type
_entity.pdbx_description
1 polymer ?
#
loop_
_entity_poly.entity_id
_entity_poly.type
_entity_poly.pdbx_seq_one_letter_code
_entity_poly.pdbx_strand_id
1 'polypeptide(L)'
;MVNLEELAGGALTERVNQEMLKVLSNIADPNTDPSKVRTITATLKISGDKERNIGNTLVEVKSKLAPAEEAAFKMIIDRDSNGKITGAELKSGVRGQTYMEEDGVYDDRGEKVYDFRTKQTTSEGAK
;
A
#
# COMPACT_ATOMS: atom_id res chain seq x y z
N MET A 1 23.84 -37.60 -10.20
CA MET A 1 23.50 -36.52 -9.24
C MET A 1 22.50 -35.62 -9.92
N VAL A 2 21.45 -35.15 -9.24
CA VAL A 2 20.43 -34.26 -9.85
C VAL A 2 20.95 -32.82 -9.80
N ASN A 3 20.98 -32.12 -10.93
CA ASN A 3 21.34 -30.69 -11.00
C ASN A 3 20.06 -29.83 -10.91
N LEU A 4 19.99 -28.95 -9.91
CA LEU A 4 18.84 -28.06 -9.69
C LEU A 4 18.73 -26.94 -10.75
N GLU A 5 19.86 -26.54 -11.33
CA GLU A 5 19.90 -25.47 -12.35
C GLU A 5 19.36 -25.97 -13.69
N GLU A 6 19.55 -27.26 -13.98
CA GLU A 6 19.07 -27.91 -15.20
C GLU A 6 17.65 -28.52 -15.03
N LEU A 7 17.15 -28.58 -13.79
CA LEU A 7 15.83 -29.14 -13.50
C LEU A 7 14.72 -28.35 -14.19
N ALA A 8 13.82 -29.09 -14.85
CA ALA A 8 12.76 -28.54 -15.69
C ALA A 8 13.27 -27.54 -16.75
N GLY A 9 14.47 -27.77 -17.30
CA GLY A 9 15.06 -26.91 -18.34
C GLY A 9 15.41 -25.51 -17.85
N GLY A 10 15.72 -25.34 -16.56
CA GLY A 10 15.99 -24.04 -15.95
C GLY A 10 14.73 -23.26 -15.52
N ALA A 11 13.54 -23.81 -15.74
CA ALA A 11 12.28 -23.17 -15.37
C ALA A 11 12.15 -22.92 -13.86
N LEU A 12 12.77 -23.75 -13.01
CA LEU A 12 12.83 -23.51 -11.57
C LEU A 12 13.61 -22.23 -11.26
N THR A 13 14.82 -22.13 -11.80
CA THR A 13 15.72 -20.99 -11.62
C THR A 13 15.07 -19.70 -12.12
N GLU A 14 14.47 -19.73 -13.31
CA GLU A 14 13.79 -18.57 -13.88
C GLU A 14 12.62 -18.11 -13.01
N ARG A 15 11.75 -19.02 -12.55
CA ARG A 15 10.61 -18.67 -11.69
C ARG A 15 11.04 -18.16 -10.32
N VAL A 16 12.09 -18.73 -9.73
CA VAL A 16 12.65 -18.24 -8.46
C VAL A 16 13.23 -16.83 -8.65
N ASN A 17 13.94 -16.57 -9.75
CA ASN A 17 14.46 -15.24 -10.06
C ASN A 17 13.34 -14.21 -10.23
N GLN A 18 12.25 -14.56 -10.91
CA GLN A 18 11.08 -13.68 -11.05
C GLN A 18 10.45 -13.32 -9.70
N GLU A 19 10.27 -14.30 -8.82
CA GLU A 19 9.74 -14.05 -7.47
C GLU A 19 10.73 -13.27 -6.59
N MET A 20 12.04 -13.49 -6.77
CA MET A 20 13.09 -12.73 -6.10
C MET A 20 13.03 -11.24 -6.47
N LEU A 21 12.83 -10.92 -7.75
CA LEU A 21 12.65 -9.55 -8.19
C LEU A 21 11.43 -8.89 -7.53
N LYS A 22 10.29 -9.60 -7.41
CA LYS A 22 9.10 -9.09 -6.72
C LYS A 22 9.37 -8.80 -5.25
N VAL A 23 10.10 -9.68 -4.57
CA VAL A 23 10.49 -9.48 -3.17
C VAL A 23 11.38 -8.24 -3.04
N LEU A 24 12.37 -8.08 -3.91
CA LEU A 24 13.25 -6.90 -3.90
C LEU A 24 12.49 -5.61 -4.18
N SER A 25 11.60 -5.60 -5.17
CA SER A 25 10.73 -4.45 -5.45
C SER A 25 9.82 -4.12 -4.27
N ASN A 26 9.28 -5.13 -3.59
CA ASN A 26 8.47 -4.95 -2.40
C ASN A 26 9.29 -4.55 -1.16
N ILE A 27 10.61 -4.70 -1.13
CA ILE A 27 11.46 -4.15 -0.06
C ILE A 27 11.83 -2.69 -0.36
N ALA A 28 12.04 -2.38 -1.64
CA ALA A 28 12.37 -1.04 -2.10
C ALA A 28 11.16 -0.06 -2.09
N ASP A 29 9.94 -0.57 -1.95
CA ASP A 29 8.72 0.25 -1.87
C ASP A 29 8.65 1.00 -0.52
N PRO A 30 8.68 2.35 -0.51
CA PRO A 30 8.57 3.16 0.71
C PRO A 30 7.28 2.96 1.48
N ASN A 31 6.23 2.45 0.83
CA ASN A 31 4.93 2.20 1.46
C ASN A 31 4.86 0.82 2.10
N THR A 32 5.99 0.13 2.28
CA THR A 32 6.03 -1.20 2.89
C THR A 32 7.09 -1.22 3.97
N ASP A 33 6.80 -1.90 5.08
CA ASP A 33 7.76 -2.04 6.17
C ASP A 33 8.99 -2.84 5.71
N PRO A 34 10.21 -2.27 5.73
CA PRO A 34 11.42 -2.94 5.27
C PRO A 34 11.85 -4.09 6.18
N SER A 35 11.44 -4.10 7.44
CA SER A 35 11.82 -5.11 8.44
C SER A 35 10.94 -6.35 8.39
N LYS A 36 9.77 -6.30 7.72
CA LYS A 36 8.89 -7.47 7.58
C LYS A 36 9.54 -8.55 6.73
N VAL A 37 9.45 -9.80 7.18
CA VAL A 37 10.00 -10.95 6.43
C VAL A 37 9.13 -11.25 5.21
N ARG A 38 9.75 -11.31 4.03
CA ARG A 38 9.16 -11.87 2.81
C ARG A 38 9.65 -13.30 2.63
N THR A 39 8.81 -14.18 2.08
CA THR A 39 9.16 -15.60 1.89
C THR A 39 8.93 -16.03 0.46
N ILE A 40 9.88 -16.78 -0.11
CA ILE A 40 9.71 -17.48 -1.39
C ILE A 40 9.64 -18.97 -1.10
N THR A 41 8.66 -19.65 -1.66
CA THR A 41 8.45 -21.10 -1.50
C THR A 41 8.42 -21.75 -2.86
N ALA A 42 9.37 -22.66 -3.11
CA ALA A 42 9.38 -23.53 -4.28
C ALA A 42 8.91 -24.94 -3.86
N THR A 43 7.88 -25.43 -4.54
CA THR A 43 7.27 -26.74 -4.31
C THR A 43 7.49 -27.60 -5.55
N LEU A 44 8.16 -28.74 -5.36
CA LEU A 44 8.34 -29.75 -6.40
C LEU A 44 7.42 -30.94 -6.09
N LYS A 45 6.52 -31.26 -7.02
CA LYS A 45 5.64 -32.43 -6.93
C LYS A 45 6.14 -33.47 -7.91
N ILE A 46 6.65 -34.59 -7.41
CA ILE A 46 7.24 -35.65 -8.22
C ILE A 46 6.40 -36.90 -8.08
N SER A 47 5.96 -37.47 -9.20
CA SER A 47 5.25 -38.75 -9.25
C SER A 47 5.95 -39.69 -10.22
N GLY A 48 6.29 -40.90 -9.76
CA GLY A 48 6.82 -41.96 -10.61
C GLY A 48 5.72 -42.67 -11.39
N ASP A 49 6.07 -43.23 -12.53
CA ASP A 49 5.25 -44.16 -13.28
C ASP A 49 5.26 -45.56 -12.63
N LYS A 50 4.47 -46.51 -13.17
CA LYS A 50 4.35 -47.86 -12.59
C LYS A 50 5.65 -48.66 -12.70
N GLU A 51 6.42 -48.45 -13.75
CA GLU A 51 7.69 -49.14 -13.97
C GLU A 51 8.84 -48.48 -13.19
N ARG A 52 8.58 -47.33 -12.55
CA ARG A 52 9.53 -46.53 -11.76
C ARG A 52 10.74 -46.08 -12.57
N ASN A 53 10.59 -45.96 -13.89
CA ASN A 53 11.62 -45.51 -14.82
C ASN A 53 11.39 -44.07 -15.30
N ILE A 54 10.19 -43.52 -15.10
CA ILE A 54 9.82 -42.16 -15.48
C ILE A 54 9.29 -41.42 -14.26
N GLY A 55 9.88 -40.25 -13.96
CA GLY A 55 9.42 -39.34 -12.93
C GLY A 55 8.81 -38.08 -13.53
N ASN A 56 7.50 -37.91 -13.42
CA ASN A 56 6.84 -36.65 -13.75
C ASN A 56 7.10 -35.64 -12.63
N THR A 57 7.63 -34.47 -12.97
CA THR A 57 7.97 -33.42 -12.02
C THR A 57 7.22 -32.14 -12.36
N LEU A 58 6.49 -31.59 -11.40
CA LEU A 58 5.81 -30.30 -11.49
C LEU A 58 6.45 -29.31 -10.52
N VAL A 59 6.69 -28.09 -10.99
CA VAL A 59 7.33 -27.02 -10.21
C VAL A 59 6.38 -25.85 -10.00
N GLU A 60 6.15 -25.49 -8.75
CA GLU A 60 5.30 -24.37 -8.32
C GLU A 60 6.11 -23.45 -7.41
N VAL A 61 6.26 -22.17 -7.78
CA VAL A 61 6.98 -21.17 -6.97
C VAL A 61 6.02 -20.05 -6.61
N LYS A 62 5.97 -19.67 -5.34
CA LYS A 62 5.11 -18.59 -4.81
C LYS A 62 5.91 -17.70 -3.86
N SER A 63 5.61 -16.41 -3.84
CA SER A 63 6.11 -15.49 -2.82
C SER A 63 4.99 -14.98 -1.91
N LYS A 64 5.34 -14.68 -0.67
CA LYS A 64 4.54 -13.92 0.28
C LYS A 64 5.27 -12.60 0.53
N LEU A 65 4.68 -11.53 0.02
CA LEU A 65 5.21 -10.17 0.13
C LEU A 65 4.72 -9.51 1.43
N ALA A 66 5.41 -8.45 1.85
CA ALA A 66 4.91 -7.64 2.95
C ALA A 66 3.70 -6.82 2.46
N PRO A 67 2.64 -6.71 3.28
CA PRO A 67 1.53 -5.83 2.95
C PRO A 67 2.01 -4.37 2.93
N ALA A 68 1.36 -3.55 2.10
CA ALA A 68 1.50 -2.11 2.19
C ALA A 68 1.13 -1.64 3.61
N GLU A 69 1.83 -0.63 4.10
CA GLU A 69 1.49 0.05 5.33
C GLU A 69 0.08 0.62 5.23
N GLU A 70 -0.68 0.43 6.30
CA GLU A 70 -2.05 0.91 6.35
C GLU A 70 -2.04 2.44 6.46
N ALA A 71 -2.50 3.12 5.42
CA ALA A 71 -2.81 4.54 5.49
C ALA A 71 -4.07 4.72 6.35
N ALA A 72 -3.88 4.88 7.66
CA ALA A 72 -4.97 5.14 8.58
C ALA A 72 -5.38 6.62 8.50
N PHE A 73 -6.60 6.87 8.01
CA PHE A 73 -7.22 8.20 8.04
C PHE A 73 -8.51 8.16 8.88
N LYS A 74 -8.80 9.26 9.58
CA LYS A 74 -10.04 9.40 10.34
C LYS A 74 -11.11 9.97 9.42
N MET A 75 -12.29 9.34 9.37
CA MET A 75 -13.43 9.84 8.59
C MET A 75 -14.51 10.43 9.50
N ILE A 76 -15.01 11.61 9.13
CA ILE A 76 -16.28 12.17 9.58
C ILE A 76 -17.39 11.47 8.80
N ILE A 77 -18.35 10.89 9.51
CA ILE A 77 -19.57 10.32 8.94
C ILE A 77 -20.74 11.21 9.35
N ASP A 78 -21.53 11.65 8.37
CA ASP A 78 -22.68 12.53 8.56
C ASP A 78 -23.87 12.10 7.70
N ARG A 79 -25.03 12.74 7.88
CA ARG A 79 -26.17 12.64 6.96
C ARG A 79 -26.53 13.99 6.40
N ASP A 80 -26.78 14.04 5.10
CA ASP A 80 -27.33 15.22 4.46
C ASP A 80 -28.81 15.44 4.83
N SER A 81 -29.35 16.59 4.42
CA SER A 81 -30.75 16.95 4.63
C SER A 81 -31.75 16.03 3.93
N ASN A 82 -31.30 15.17 3.02
CA ASN A 82 -32.09 14.17 2.30
C ASN A 82 -31.97 12.76 2.92
N GLY A 83 -31.25 12.63 4.05
CA GLY A 83 -31.03 11.37 4.74
C GLY A 83 -29.96 10.47 4.10
N LYS A 84 -29.22 10.94 3.10
CA LYS A 84 -28.10 10.21 2.49
C LYS A 84 -26.86 10.33 3.38
N ILE A 85 -26.18 9.21 3.55
CA ILE A 85 -24.91 9.16 4.29
C ILE A 85 -23.84 9.87 3.47
N THR A 86 -23.16 10.83 4.10
CA THR A 86 -22.01 11.57 3.54
C THR A 86 -20.78 11.36 4.41
N GLY A 87 -19.60 11.35 3.82
CA GLY A 87 -18.34 11.19 4.54
C GLY A 87 -17.29 12.20 4.08
N ALA A 88 -16.46 12.68 5.01
CA ALA A 88 -15.32 13.54 4.76
C ALA A 88 -14.13 13.09 5.61
N GLU A 89 -12.90 13.31 5.16
CA GLU A 89 -11.71 13.08 5.99
C GLU A 89 -11.66 14.12 7.13
N LEU A 90 -11.35 13.68 8.35
CA LEU A 90 -11.17 14.54 9.52
C LEU A 90 -9.74 15.10 9.53
N LYS A 91 -9.59 16.39 9.23
CA LYS A 91 -8.27 17.04 9.15
C LYS A 91 -7.85 17.76 10.44
N SER A 92 -8.81 18.28 11.20
CA SER A 92 -8.52 19.01 12.44
C SER A 92 -8.15 18.13 13.64
N GLY A 93 -8.24 16.80 13.51
CA GLY A 93 -8.01 15.84 14.60
C GLY A 93 -9.20 15.66 15.56
N VAL A 94 -10.11 16.63 15.65
CA VAL A 94 -11.33 16.59 16.47
C VAL A 94 -12.53 17.11 15.67
N ARG A 95 -13.62 16.33 15.61
CA ARG A 95 -14.83 16.72 14.88
C ARG A 95 -15.39 18.05 15.41
N GLY A 96 -15.73 18.95 14.50
CA GLY A 96 -16.27 20.29 14.77
C GLY A 96 -15.23 21.33 15.19
N GLN A 97 -13.94 20.98 15.26
CA GLN A 97 -12.89 21.93 15.61
C GLN A 97 -12.26 22.54 14.37
N THR A 98 -12.17 23.87 14.32
CA THR A 98 -11.37 24.57 13.31
C THR A 98 -9.89 24.50 13.65
N TYR A 99 -9.04 24.44 12.63
CA TYR A 99 -7.59 24.48 12.78
C TYR A 99 -6.99 25.60 11.91
N MET A 100 -5.81 26.07 12.27
CA MET A 100 -5.14 27.17 11.58
C MET A 100 -3.96 26.64 10.77
N GLU A 101 -3.86 27.06 9.52
CA GLU A 101 -2.65 26.93 8.72
C GLU A 101 -2.10 28.33 8.40
N GLU A 102 -0.96 28.39 7.73
CA GLU A 102 -0.21 29.63 7.50
C GLU A 102 -1.01 30.70 6.74
N ASP A 103 -2.01 30.29 5.96
CA ASP A 103 -2.77 31.16 5.07
C ASP A 103 -4.26 31.32 5.45
N GLY A 104 -4.71 30.68 6.53
CA GLY A 104 -6.10 30.77 6.92
C GLY A 104 -6.52 29.87 8.09
N VAL A 105 -7.81 29.97 8.41
CA VAL A 105 -8.51 29.07 9.33
C VAL A 105 -9.37 28.13 8.51
N TYR A 106 -9.30 26.85 8.83
CA TYR A 106 -10.00 25.76 8.17
C TYR A 106 -10.93 25.06 9.16
N ASP A 107 -12.03 24.49 8.66
CA ASP A 107 -12.94 23.67 9.46
C ASP A 107 -12.41 22.25 9.67
N ASP A 108 -13.19 21.38 10.32
CA ASP A 108 -12.78 20.01 10.61
C ASP A 108 -12.65 19.10 9.37
N ARG A 109 -13.20 19.54 8.23
CA ARG A 109 -13.17 18.87 6.92
C ARG A 109 -12.06 19.43 6.00
N GLY A 110 -11.43 20.53 6.39
CA GLY A 110 -10.41 21.23 5.60
C GLY A 110 -11.00 22.27 4.64
N GLU A 111 -12.24 22.69 4.82
CA GLU A 111 -12.81 23.81 4.09
C GLU A 111 -12.35 25.13 4.73
N LYS A 112 -11.91 26.08 3.88
CA LYS A 112 -11.36 27.35 4.35
C LYS A 112 -12.48 28.26 4.88
N VAL A 113 -12.45 28.56 6.17
CA VAL A 113 -13.42 29.43 6.86
C VAL A 113 -12.95 30.89 6.85
N TYR A 114 -11.63 31.13 6.87
CA TYR A 114 -11.07 32.47 6.93
C TYR A 114 -9.72 32.57 6.20
N ASP A 115 -9.50 33.65 5.45
CA ASP A 115 -8.24 33.93 4.75
C ASP A 115 -7.47 35.09 5.40
N PHE A 116 -6.20 34.86 5.75
CA PHE A 116 -5.36 35.89 6.37
C PHE A 116 -4.83 36.93 5.37
N ARG A 117 -4.75 36.61 4.08
CA ARG A 117 -4.16 37.46 3.03
C ARG A 117 -5.08 38.59 2.61
N THR A 118 -6.39 38.44 2.74
CA THR A 118 -7.38 39.46 2.34
C THR A 118 -7.47 40.66 3.27
N LYS A 119 -6.82 40.64 4.45
CA LYS A 119 -6.84 41.77 5.40
C LYS A 119 -5.69 42.77 5.27
N GLN A 120 -4.67 42.53 4.46
CA GLN A 120 -3.55 43.47 4.33
C GLN A 120 -3.86 44.72 3.47
N THR A 121 -5.02 44.79 2.79
CA THR A 121 -5.30 45.87 1.81
C THR A 121 -6.27 46.96 2.30
N THR A 122 -6.72 46.97 3.57
CA THR A 122 -7.79 47.91 3.99
C THR A 122 -7.54 48.66 5.30
N SER A 123 -6.28 48.87 5.71
CA SER A 123 -5.96 49.68 6.89
C SER A 123 -4.83 50.71 6.69
N GLU A 124 -4.64 51.25 5.49
CA GLU A 124 -3.77 52.41 5.22
C GLU A 124 -4.50 53.48 4.39
N GLY A 125 -5.67 53.93 4.86
CA GLY A 125 -6.43 54.96 4.15
C GLY A 125 -7.59 55.56 4.93
N ALA A 126 -7.37 55.96 6.19
CA ALA A 126 -8.29 56.89 6.86
C ALA A 126 -7.59 57.64 8.01
N LYS A 127 -7.37 58.93 7.74
CA LYS A 127 -6.89 60.05 8.58
C LYS A 127 -5.39 60.28 8.70
#